data_AF-A0A6J4FGB6-F1
#
_entry.id   AF-A0A6J4FGB6-F1
#
_cell.length_a   1.000
_cell.length_b   1.000
_cell.length_c   1.000
_cell.angle_alpha   90.00
_cell.angle_beta   90.00
_cell.angle_gamma   90.00
#
_symmetry.space_group_name_H-M   'P 1'
#
loop_
_entity.id
_entity.type
_entity.pdbx_description
1 polymer ?
#
loop_
_entity_poly.entity_id
_entity_poly.type
_entity_poly.pdbx_seq_one_letter_code
_entity_poly.pdbx_strand_id
1 'polypeptide(L)'
;MMSKDRKLLPLDQRPYRPGIGLVLLNSRGLAFVAQRIDTPDDAWQFPQGGMDEGEAPRQTALREMKEEIGTDKAEIVAESSDWIAYDLPPDIADKVWKGRYRGQSQKWFCARFTGADADIDLATAHPEFSRWQWMDLARVPELIVPFKRALYDRVVAEFLPVARAMGRRPG
;
A
#
# COMPACT_ATOMS: atom_id res chain seq x y z
N MET A 1 -26.82 -17.86 -23.95
CA MET A 1 -25.45 -18.39 -24.01
C MET A 1 -24.61 -17.47 -24.87
N MET A 2 -23.81 -16.58 -24.26
CA MET A 2 -22.85 -15.69 -24.93
C MET A 2 -21.64 -15.53 -24.00
N SER A 3 -20.84 -16.59 -23.82
CA SER A 3 -19.47 -16.41 -23.34
C SER A 3 -18.65 -15.85 -24.50
N LYS A 4 -18.60 -14.53 -24.62
CA LYS A 4 -17.55 -13.89 -25.40
C LYS A 4 -16.29 -13.96 -24.54
N ASP A 5 -15.41 -14.91 -24.85
CA ASP A 5 -14.04 -14.88 -24.34
C ASP A 5 -13.43 -13.53 -24.72
N ARG A 6 -13.39 -12.61 -23.76
CA ARG A 6 -12.79 -11.30 -23.98
C ARG A 6 -11.30 -11.53 -24.09
N LYS A 7 -10.79 -11.59 -25.32
CA LYS A 7 -9.36 -11.72 -25.60
C LYS A 7 -8.60 -10.68 -24.77
N LEU A 8 -7.74 -11.16 -23.87
CA LEU A 8 -6.92 -10.27 -23.04
C LEU A 8 -6.01 -9.45 -23.96
N LEU A 9 -5.80 -8.18 -23.59
CA LEU A 9 -4.83 -7.34 -24.29
C LEU A 9 -3.41 -7.90 -24.07
N PRO A 10 -2.49 -7.71 -25.03
CA PRO A 10 -1.06 -7.86 -24.80
C PRO A 10 -0.65 -7.13 -23.52
N LEU A 11 0.28 -7.69 -22.73
CA LEU A 11 0.61 -7.19 -21.39
C LEU A 11 0.96 -5.70 -21.39
N ASP A 12 1.79 -5.26 -22.32
CA ASP A 12 2.21 -3.87 -22.52
C ASP A 12 1.05 -2.92 -22.86
N GLN A 13 -0.06 -3.44 -23.39
CA GLN A 13 -1.26 -2.68 -23.74
C GLN A 13 -2.35 -2.72 -22.67
N ARG A 14 -2.20 -3.52 -21.61
CA ARG A 14 -3.16 -3.54 -20.51
C ARG A 14 -3.05 -2.24 -19.70
N PRO A 15 -4.18 -1.68 -19.22
CA PRO A 15 -4.16 -0.51 -18.37
C PRO A 15 -3.52 -0.81 -17.01
N TYR A 16 -3.23 0.24 -16.25
CA TYR A 16 -2.95 0.13 -14.82
C TYR A 16 -4.24 0.09 -14.02
N ARG A 17 -4.28 -0.74 -12.96
CA ARG A 17 -5.37 -0.72 -11.98
C ARG A 17 -5.21 0.52 -11.10
N PRO A 18 -6.25 1.36 -10.90
CA PRO A 18 -6.17 2.44 -9.92
C PRO A 18 -6.14 1.87 -8.50
N GLY A 19 -5.33 2.46 -7.64
CA GLY A 19 -5.28 2.11 -6.22
C GLY A 19 -4.70 3.21 -5.37
N ILE A 20 -4.55 2.90 -4.09
CA ILE A 20 -3.89 3.78 -3.13
C ILE A 20 -2.76 3.03 -2.41
N GLY A 21 -1.95 3.78 -1.69
CA GLY A 21 -1.06 3.25 -0.67
C GLY A 21 -0.98 4.21 0.51
N LEU A 22 -0.72 3.68 1.70
CA LEU A 22 -0.75 4.46 2.94
C LEU A 22 0.53 4.24 3.76
N VAL A 23 1.36 5.28 3.89
CA VAL A 23 2.41 5.31 4.90
C VAL A 23 1.81 5.78 6.22
N LEU A 24 1.61 4.85 7.15
CA LEU A 24 1.13 5.15 8.50
C LEU A 24 2.31 5.33 9.45
N LEU A 25 2.41 6.49 10.10
CA LEU A 25 3.50 6.85 11.01
C LEU A 25 3.01 6.90 12.46
N ASN A 26 3.78 6.33 13.39
CA ASN A 26 3.56 6.56 14.83
C ASN A 26 4.17 7.89 15.29
N SER A 27 3.96 8.25 16.57
CA SER A 27 4.48 9.50 17.17
C SER A 27 6.00 9.66 17.13
N ARG A 28 6.75 8.55 16.96
CA ARG A 28 8.22 8.56 16.82
C ARG A 28 8.68 8.72 15.37
N GLY A 29 7.75 8.85 14.42
CA GLY A 29 8.05 8.91 12.98
C GLY A 29 8.44 7.55 12.37
N LEU A 30 8.19 6.43 13.07
CA LEU A 30 8.38 5.10 12.51
C LEU A 30 7.15 4.70 11.70
N ALA A 31 7.37 4.02 10.57
CA ALA A 31 6.33 3.58 9.67
C ALA A 31 5.82 2.18 10.03
N PHE A 32 4.50 2.01 9.99
CA PHE A 32 3.87 0.71 10.05
C PHE A 32 4.20 -0.07 8.78
N VAL A 33 4.65 -1.31 8.95
CA VAL A 33 4.79 -2.27 7.85
C VAL A 33 4.29 -3.64 8.29
N ALA A 34 3.76 -4.39 7.35
CA ALA A 34 3.22 -5.71 7.60
C ALA A 34 3.71 -6.74 6.57
N GLN A 35 3.97 -7.96 7.04
CA GLN A 35 4.43 -9.07 6.21
C GLN A 35 3.23 -9.81 5.62
N ARG A 36 3.18 -9.95 4.30
CA ARG A 36 2.14 -10.73 3.61
C ARG A 36 2.08 -12.18 4.09
N ILE A 37 0.87 -12.73 4.24
CA ILE A 37 0.67 -14.15 4.62
C ILE A 37 1.08 -15.11 3.50
N ASP A 38 0.88 -14.71 2.24
CA ASP A 38 1.05 -15.56 1.07
C ASP A 38 2.49 -15.62 0.52
N THR A 39 3.44 -14.95 1.17
CA THR A 39 4.82 -14.87 0.71
C THR A 39 5.79 -15.21 1.85
N PRO A 40 6.56 -16.32 1.74
CA PRO A 40 7.37 -16.83 2.85
C PRO A 40 8.57 -15.95 3.25
N ASP A 41 9.15 -15.18 2.32
CA ASP A 41 10.35 -14.36 2.55
C ASP A 41 10.08 -12.86 2.32
N ASP A 42 10.64 -12.00 3.19
CA ASP A 42 10.78 -10.53 3.10
C ASP A 42 9.83 -9.80 2.13
N ALA A 43 8.52 -9.94 2.37
CA ALA A 43 7.46 -9.24 1.67
C ALA A 43 6.74 -8.29 2.62
N TRP A 44 7.51 -7.36 3.21
CA TRP A 44 7.00 -6.31 4.07
C TRP A 44 6.50 -5.15 3.22
N GLN A 45 5.25 -4.76 3.45
CA GLN A 45 4.63 -3.68 2.70
C GLN A 45 3.83 -2.73 3.61
N PHE A 46 3.59 -1.54 3.09
CA PHE A 46 2.58 -0.62 3.60
C PHE A 46 1.17 -1.12 3.27
N PRO A 47 0.13 -0.67 4.00
CA PRO A 47 -1.26 -0.91 3.61
C PRO A 47 -1.58 -0.33 2.24
N GLN A 48 -2.30 -1.08 1.40
CA GLN A 48 -2.57 -0.67 0.02
C GLN A 48 -3.60 -1.53 -0.72
N GLY A 49 -4.71 -0.91 -1.11
CA GLY A 49 -5.71 -1.58 -1.93
C GLY A 49 -6.13 -0.84 -3.19
N GLY A 50 -7.27 -1.27 -3.72
CA GLY A 50 -7.84 -0.71 -4.94
C GLY A 50 -8.84 0.38 -4.67
N MET A 51 -9.08 1.20 -5.68
CA MET A 51 -10.20 2.13 -5.64
C MET A 51 -11.43 1.52 -6.28
N ASP A 52 -12.57 1.69 -5.62
CA ASP A 52 -13.88 1.42 -6.18
C ASP A 52 -14.35 2.59 -7.07
N GLU A 53 -15.31 2.31 -7.96
CA GLU A 53 -15.83 3.31 -8.88
C GLU A 53 -16.55 4.44 -8.10
N GLY A 54 -16.09 5.68 -8.32
CA GLY A 54 -16.63 6.85 -7.64
C GLY A 54 -16.08 7.11 -6.24
N GLU A 55 -15.20 6.25 -5.71
CA GLU A 55 -14.57 6.47 -4.40
C GLU A 55 -13.47 7.52 -4.46
N ALA A 56 -13.44 8.43 -3.48
CA ALA A 56 -12.38 9.42 -3.36
C ALA A 56 -11.09 8.76 -2.81
N PRO A 57 -9.89 9.04 -3.37
CA PRO A 57 -8.63 8.41 -2.93
C PRO A 57 -8.37 8.44 -1.41
N ARG A 58 -8.71 9.55 -0.73
CA ARG A 58 -8.55 9.68 0.72
C ARG A 58 -9.48 8.76 1.51
N GLN A 59 -10.71 8.59 1.04
CA GLN A 59 -11.69 7.68 1.63
C GLN A 59 -11.23 6.23 1.45
N THR A 60 -10.78 5.88 0.24
CA THR A 60 -10.18 4.58 -0.06
C THR A 60 -9.03 4.28 0.91
N ALA A 61 -8.12 5.23 1.15
CA ALA A 61 -6.97 5.00 2.01
C ALA A 61 -7.34 4.60 3.45
N LEU A 62 -8.34 5.26 4.05
CA LEU A 62 -8.79 4.92 5.41
C LEU A 62 -9.64 3.65 5.44
N ARG A 63 -10.42 3.37 4.40
CA ARG A 63 -11.16 2.11 4.24
C ARG A 63 -10.20 0.92 4.17
N GLU A 64 -9.20 0.98 3.28
CA GLU A 64 -8.20 -0.08 3.12
C GLU A 64 -7.37 -0.28 4.40
N MET A 65 -7.00 0.80 5.10
CA MET A 65 -6.37 0.70 6.42
C MET A 65 -7.23 -0.12 7.38
N LYS A 66 -8.54 0.16 7.44
CA LYS A 66 -9.45 -0.59 8.32
C LYS A 66 -9.60 -2.05 7.91
N GLU A 67 -9.70 -2.32 6.62
CA GLU A 67 -9.89 -3.67 6.07
C GLU A 67 -8.64 -4.56 6.24
N GLU A 68 -7.44 -3.98 6.11
CA GLU A 68 -6.19 -4.73 6.16
C GLU A 68 -5.56 -4.78 7.57
N ILE A 69 -5.75 -3.74 8.39
CA ILE A 69 -5.08 -3.62 9.71
C ILE A 69 -6.04 -3.37 10.88
N GLY A 70 -7.35 -3.44 10.65
CA GLY A 70 -8.38 -3.45 11.70
C GLY A 70 -8.75 -2.09 12.29
N THR A 71 -8.16 -0.99 11.80
CA THR A 71 -8.38 0.35 12.37
C THR A 71 -8.30 1.46 11.32
N ASP A 72 -9.04 2.54 11.55
CA ASP A 72 -9.03 3.80 10.79
C ASP A 72 -8.59 4.99 11.68
N LYS A 73 -8.00 4.71 12.85
CA LYS A 73 -7.51 5.72 13.81
C LYS A 73 -6.25 6.42 13.31
N ALA A 74 -6.41 7.26 12.30
CA ALA A 74 -5.33 8.04 11.72
C ALA A 74 -5.81 9.38 11.14
N GLU A 75 -4.88 10.31 11.00
CA GLU A 75 -5.09 11.58 10.32
C GLU A 75 -4.14 11.69 9.12
N ILE A 76 -4.68 11.89 7.92
CA ILE A 76 -3.86 12.10 6.72
C ILE A 76 -3.18 13.47 6.81
N VAL A 77 -1.85 13.47 6.81
CA VAL A 77 -1.01 14.68 6.95
C VAL A 77 -0.32 15.09 5.65
N ALA A 78 -0.21 14.18 4.68
CA ALA A 78 0.30 14.49 3.34
C ALA A 78 -0.27 13.52 2.29
N GLU A 79 -0.20 13.93 1.03
CA GLU A 79 -0.49 13.09 -0.14
C GLU A 79 0.66 13.23 -1.15
N SER A 80 0.87 12.21 -1.98
CA SER A 80 1.91 12.25 -3.01
C SER A 80 1.60 13.30 -4.07
N SER A 81 2.60 13.93 -4.68
CA SER A 81 2.44 14.91 -5.75
C SER A 81 1.71 14.29 -6.93
N ASP A 82 2.13 13.09 -7.29
CA ASP A 82 1.68 12.37 -8.48
C ASP A 82 1.17 10.97 -8.15
N TRP A 83 0.56 10.36 -9.15
CA TRP A 83 0.32 8.92 -9.16
C TRP A 83 1.62 8.19 -9.50
N ILE A 84 1.89 7.09 -8.80
CA ILE A 84 3.10 6.29 -8.96
C ILE A 84 2.69 4.92 -9.46
N ALA A 85 3.18 4.55 -10.63
CA ALA A 85 2.88 3.27 -11.26
C ALA A 85 4.02 2.27 -11.11
N TYR A 86 3.68 0.99 -11.07
CA TYR A 86 4.60 -0.13 -11.20
C TYR A 86 4.00 -1.21 -12.10
N ASP A 87 4.85 -1.91 -12.83
CA ASP A 87 4.46 -3.10 -13.59
C ASP A 87 4.59 -4.35 -12.72
N LEU A 88 3.67 -5.29 -12.94
CA LEU A 88 3.78 -6.63 -12.39
C LEU A 88 4.71 -7.48 -13.28
N PRO A 89 5.46 -8.42 -12.69
CA PRO A 89 6.08 -9.49 -13.45
C PRO A 89 5.03 -10.22 -14.31
N PRO A 90 5.35 -10.60 -15.56
CA PRO A 90 4.36 -11.20 -16.48
C PRO A 90 3.62 -12.41 -15.89
N ASP A 91 4.34 -13.27 -15.16
CA ASP A 91 3.81 -14.48 -14.52
C ASP A 91 2.86 -14.20 -13.34
N ILE A 92 2.96 -13.00 -12.75
CA ILE A 92 2.03 -12.50 -11.73
C ILE A 92 0.86 -11.79 -12.39
N ALA A 93 1.13 -10.93 -13.38
CA ALA A 93 0.15 -10.10 -14.08
C ALA A 93 -0.99 -10.92 -14.69
N ASP A 94 -0.71 -12.11 -15.23
CA ASP A 94 -1.72 -13.00 -15.82
C ASP A 94 -2.59 -13.70 -14.78
N LYS A 95 -2.10 -13.87 -13.54
CA LYS A 95 -2.80 -14.57 -12.46
C LYS A 95 -3.69 -13.65 -11.64
N VAL A 96 -3.26 -12.41 -11.42
CA VAL A 96 -4.01 -11.44 -10.61
C VAL A 96 -5.01 -10.65 -11.45
N TRP A 97 -6.09 -10.18 -10.82
CA TRP A 97 -7.12 -9.35 -11.45
C TRP A 97 -7.64 -9.88 -12.80
N LYS A 98 -7.67 -11.20 -12.96
CA LYS A 98 -8.09 -11.92 -14.19
C LYS A 98 -7.26 -11.51 -15.43
N GLY A 99 -5.99 -11.16 -15.25
CA GLY A 99 -5.10 -10.75 -16.35
C GLY A 99 -5.47 -9.40 -17.00
N ARG A 100 -6.31 -8.58 -16.35
CA ARG A 100 -6.85 -7.35 -16.96
C ARG A 100 -5.89 -6.17 -16.96
N TYR A 101 -4.90 -6.18 -16.09
CA TYR A 101 -4.01 -5.03 -15.85
C TYR A 101 -2.55 -5.47 -15.95
N ARG A 102 -1.67 -4.55 -16.36
CA ARG A 102 -0.22 -4.79 -16.36
C ARG A 102 0.45 -4.49 -15.02
N GLY A 103 -0.24 -3.77 -14.16
CA GLY A 103 0.23 -3.35 -12.86
C GLY A 103 -0.75 -2.41 -12.20
N GLN A 104 -0.27 -1.59 -11.27
CA GLN A 104 -1.10 -0.64 -10.54
C GLN A 104 -0.53 0.77 -10.67
N SER A 105 -1.42 1.77 -10.68
CA SER A 105 -1.09 3.18 -10.52
C SER A 105 -1.70 3.64 -9.20
N GLN A 106 -0.87 4.11 -8.28
CA GLN A 106 -1.26 4.39 -6.90
C GLN A 106 -1.11 5.87 -6.57
N LYS A 107 -2.14 6.45 -5.94
CA LYS A 107 -2.01 7.71 -5.18
C LYS A 107 -1.60 7.36 -3.75
N TRP A 108 -0.57 8.00 -3.22
CA TRP A 108 -0.03 7.68 -1.91
C TRP A 108 -0.42 8.72 -0.88
N PHE A 109 -0.65 8.26 0.35
CA PHE A 109 -0.97 9.10 1.50
C PHE A 109 0.01 8.83 2.62
N CYS A 110 0.32 9.87 3.40
CA CYS A 110 1.02 9.74 4.66
C CYS A 110 0.07 10.15 5.77
N ALA A 111 -0.08 9.28 6.78
CA ALA A 111 -0.97 9.51 7.90
C ALA A 111 -0.25 9.36 9.24
N ARG A 112 -0.71 10.15 10.21
CA ARG A 112 -0.32 10.04 11.62
C ARG A 112 -1.28 9.07 12.30
N PHE A 113 -0.76 8.02 12.91
CA PHE A 113 -1.53 7.13 13.76
C PHE A 113 -1.96 7.86 15.04
N THR A 114 -3.25 7.78 15.36
CA THR A 114 -3.85 8.41 16.55
C THR A 114 -4.37 7.40 17.57
N GLY A 115 -4.21 6.10 17.28
CA GLY A 115 -4.54 5.00 18.18
C GLY A 115 -3.38 4.52 19.04
N ALA A 116 -3.58 3.37 19.67
CA ALA A 116 -2.57 2.58 20.36
C ALA A 116 -2.25 1.31 19.55
N ASP A 117 -1.09 0.69 19.80
CA ASP A 117 -0.70 -0.55 19.11
C ASP A 117 -1.75 -1.68 19.23
N ALA A 118 -2.52 -1.69 20.32
CA ALA A 118 -3.62 -2.64 20.54
C ALA A 118 -4.86 -2.40 19.65
N ASP A 119 -4.94 -1.25 18.97
CA ASP A 119 -5.98 -0.99 17.98
C ASP A 119 -5.67 -1.63 16.62
N ILE A 120 -4.45 -2.15 16.42
CA ILE A 120 -4.05 -2.83 15.18
C ILE A 120 -4.42 -4.31 15.30
N ASP A 121 -5.28 -4.77 14.40
CA ASP A 121 -5.69 -6.17 14.32
C ASP A 121 -5.58 -6.68 12.88
N LEU A 122 -4.68 -7.65 12.67
CA LEU A 122 -4.48 -8.29 11.36
C LEU A 122 -5.46 -9.46 11.13
N ALA A 123 -6.21 -9.88 12.15
CA ALA A 123 -7.21 -10.94 12.06
C ALA A 123 -8.53 -10.40 11.46
N THR A 124 -8.44 -9.78 10.28
CA THR A 124 -9.58 -9.18 9.59
C THR A 124 -10.40 -10.24 8.84
N ALA A 125 -11.50 -9.83 8.19
CA ALA A 125 -12.36 -10.76 7.44
C ALA A 125 -11.62 -11.51 6.32
N HIS A 126 -10.62 -10.86 5.73
CA HIS A 126 -9.76 -11.40 4.69
C HIS A 126 -8.29 -11.08 5.04
N PRO A 127 -7.66 -11.87 5.93
CA PRO A 127 -6.32 -11.55 6.41
C PRO A 127 -5.31 -11.50 5.27
N GLU A 128 -4.67 -10.35 5.07
CA GLU A 128 -3.57 -10.17 4.12
C GLU A 128 -2.19 -10.30 4.78
N PHE A 129 -2.11 -10.01 6.08
CA PHE A 129 -0.87 -9.86 6.82
C PHE A 129 -0.74 -10.82 8.00
N SER A 130 0.47 -11.37 8.19
CA SER A 130 0.78 -12.34 9.26
C SER A 130 1.27 -11.66 10.54
N ARG A 131 2.06 -10.60 10.41
CA ARG A 131 2.63 -9.83 11.50
C ARG A 131 2.99 -8.43 11.01
N TRP A 132 3.12 -7.51 11.96
CA TRP A 132 3.47 -6.12 11.70
C TRP A 132 4.56 -5.61 12.63
N GLN A 133 5.20 -4.51 12.26
CA GLN A 133 6.14 -3.79 13.12
C GLN A 133 6.25 -2.31 12.72
N TRP A 134 6.71 -1.49 13.67
CA TRP A 134 7.13 -0.11 13.41
C TRP A 134 8.60 -0.09 12.96
N MET A 135 8.90 0.42 11.77
CA MET A 135 10.26 0.50 11.21
C MET A 135 10.67 1.92 10.84
N ASP A 136 11.98 2.14 10.69
CA ASP A 136 12.47 3.33 10.00
C ASP A 136 11.98 3.32 8.54
N LEU A 137 11.27 4.38 8.15
CA LEU A 137 10.72 4.56 6.80
C LEU A 137 11.80 4.38 5.72
N ALA A 138 13.04 4.80 5.97
CA ALA A 138 14.14 4.69 5.02
C ALA A 138 14.59 3.24 4.76
N ARG A 139 14.26 2.29 5.65
CA ARG A 139 14.66 0.87 5.55
C ARG A 139 13.65 0.02 4.81
N VAL A 140 12.40 0.48 4.68
CA VAL A 140 11.30 -0.32 4.12
C VAL A 140 11.53 -0.75 2.66
N PRO A 141 12.13 0.05 1.75
CA PRO A 141 12.39 -0.39 0.38
C PRO A 141 13.33 -1.59 0.27
N GLU A 142 14.11 -1.89 1.32
CA GLU A 142 14.98 -3.07 1.33
C GLU A 142 14.20 -4.37 1.56
N LEU A 143 13.00 -4.29 2.14
CA LEU A 143 12.20 -5.41 2.66
C LEU A 143 10.92 -5.66 1.86
N ILE A 144 10.71 -4.91 0.77
CA ILE A 144 9.60 -5.09 -0.16
C ILE A 144 10.01 -6.03 -1.30
N VAL A 145 9.02 -6.70 -1.89
CA VAL A 145 9.20 -7.48 -3.12
C VAL A 145 9.90 -6.66 -4.23
N PRO A 146 10.86 -7.25 -4.99
CA PRO A 146 11.75 -6.48 -5.86
C PRO A 146 11.06 -5.56 -6.87
N PHE A 147 9.96 -6.01 -7.49
CA PHE A 147 9.26 -5.25 -8.54
C PHE A 147 8.56 -3.98 -8.01
N LYS A 148 8.37 -3.83 -6.69
CA LYS A 148 7.83 -2.62 -6.06
C LYS A 148 8.90 -1.69 -5.50
N ARG A 149 10.18 -2.09 -5.48
CA ARG A 149 11.26 -1.32 -4.83
C ARG A 149 11.34 0.12 -5.33
N ALA A 150 11.35 0.33 -6.65
CA ALA A 150 11.42 1.67 -7.23
C ALA A 150 10.21 2.55 -6.87
N LEU A 151 9.02 1.94 -6.72
CA LEU A 151 7.85 2.66 -6.23
C LEU A 151 8.05 3.08 -4.76
N TYR A 152 8.54 2.16 -3.93
CA TYR A 152 8.80 2.43 -2.51
C TYR A 152 9.89 3.48 -2.30
N ASP A 153 10.94 3.47 -3.11
CA ASP A 153 11.99 4.50 -3.08
C ASP A 153 11.41 5.90 -3.31
N ARG A 154 10.46 6.04 -4.25
CA ARG A 154 9.77 7.31 -4.51
C ARG A 154 8.89 7.73 -3.34
N VAL A 155 8.09 6.80 -2.81
CA VAL A 155 7.20 7.05 -1.65
C VAL A 155 8.02 7.48 -0.43
N VAL A 156 9.13 6.79 -0.15
CA VAL A 156 10.02 7.13 0.95
C VAL A 156 10.65 8.49 0.73
N ALA A 157 11.19 8.78 -0.45
CA ALA A 157 11.79 10.08 -0.74
C ALA A 157 10.80 11.24 -0.49
N GLU A 158 9.53 11.03 -0.82
CA GLU A 158 8.47 12.01 -0.65
C GLU A 158 8.04 12.22 0.81
N PHE A 159 7.90 11.14 1.59
CA PHE A 159 7.37 11.23 2.95
C PHE A 159 8.41 11.20 4.08
N LEU A 160 9.68 10.96 3.76
CA LEU A 160 10.77 11.00 4.74
C LEU A 160 10.90 12.35 5.48
N PRO A 161 10.72 13.51 4.83
CA PRO A 161 10.67 14.80 5.55
C PRO A 161 9.56 14.85 6.59
N VAL A 162 8.38 14.30 6.29
CA VAL A 162 7.22 14.25 7.22
C VAL A 162 7.53 13.34 8.41
N ALA A 163 8.06 12.14 8.15
CA ALA A 163 8.47 11.20 9.21
C ALA A 163 9.51 11.81 10.15
N ARG A 164 10.55 12.45 9.60
CA ARG A 164 11.59 13.14 10.38
C ARG A 164 11.03 14.30 11.21
N ALA A 165 10.08 15.06 10.67
CA ALA A 165 9.44 16.14 11.40
C ALA A 165 8.60 15.62 12.58
N MET A 166 7.95 14.47 12.41
CA MET A 166 7.14 13.83 13.46
C MET A 166 8.00 13.33 14.62
N GLY A 167 9.08 12.58 14.33
CA GLY A 167 9.95 12.03 15.37
C GLY A 167 10.79 13.07 16.14
N ARG A 168 10.82 14.33 15.69
CA ARG A 168 11.51 15.43 16.38
C ARG A 168 10.62 16.19 17.37
N ARG A 169 9.30 15.98 17.36
CA ARG A 169 8.40 16.70 18.28
C ARG A 169 8.56 16.12 19.69
N PRO A 170 8.93 16.92 20.71
CA PRO A 170 8.84 16.47 22.09
C PRO A 170 7.36 16.19 22.39
N GLY A 171 7.09 15.00 22.94
CA GLY A 171 5.76 14.57 23.38
C GLY A 171 5.27 15.29 24.62
#